data_AF-Q2SME2-F1
#
_entry.id   AF-Q2SME2-F1
#
_cell.length_a   1.000
_cell.length_b   1.000
_cell.length_c   1.000
_cell.angle_alpha   90.00
_cell.angle_beta   90.00
_cell.angle_gamma   90.00
#
_symmetry.space_group_name_H-M   'P 1'
#
loop_
_entity.id
_entity.type
_entity.pdbx_description
1 polymer ?
#
loop_
_entity_poly.entity_id
_entity_poly.type
_entity_poly.pdbx_seq_one_letter_code
_entity_poly.pdbx_strand_id
1 'polypeptide(L)'
;MEITCHCGNVKLSMARPPAEVGKCNCSICRRYAALWGYYSPEEVEIGFEKEKSVFYIWGDRELEFHRCNLCGCVTHYVTTPKCPGEIVAINMNMAPLDVLATIPVREIHGAD
;
A
#
# COMPACT_ATOMS: atom_id res chain seq x y z
N MET A 1 14.72 2.16 1.83
CA MET A 1 13.83 3.02 2.63
C MET A 1 12.90 2.16 3.46
N GLU A 2 12.57 2.63 4.66
CA GLU A 2 11.62 1.97 5.57
C GLU A 2 10.41 2.88 5.75
N ILE A 3 9.21 2.30 5.71
CA ILE A 3 7.94 2.95 5.99
C ILE A 3 7.24 2.14 7.07
N THR A 4 6.67 2.82 8.07
CA THR A 4 5.95 2.14 9.14
C THR A 4 4.50 2.62 9.20
N CYS A 5 3.61 1.78 9.74
CA CYS A 5 2.32 2.28 10.21
C CYS A 5 2.51 3.26 11.38
N HIS A 6 1.44 3.97 11.76
CA HIS A 6 1.50 4.99 12.82
C HIS A 6 2.08 4.46 14.15
N CYS A 7 1.71 3.24 14.57
CA CYS A 7 2.20 2.66 15.82
C CYS A 7 3.53 1.89 15.69
N GLY A 8 4.14 1.88 14.49
CA GLY A 8 5.40 1.17 14.24
C GLY A 8 5.30 -0.36 14.12
N ASN A 9 4.11 -0.95 14.28
CA ASN A 9 3.94 -2.40 14.28
C ASN A 9 4.18 -3.04 12.91
N VAL A 10 3.65 -2.43 11.83
CA VAL A 10 3.90 -2.89 10.47
C VAL A 10 5.07 -2.10 9.92
N LYS A 11 6.11 -2.80 9.47
CA LYS A 11 7.29 -2.24 8.82
C LYS A 11 7.35 -2.72 7.38
N LEU A 12 7.57 -1.81 6.46
CA LEU A 12 7.67 -2.06 5.03
C LEU A 12 9.02 -1.53 4.55
N SER A 13 9.86 -2.41 4.03
CA SER A 13 11.21 -2.06 3.56
C SER A 13 11.33 -2.32 2.07
N MET A 14 11.89 -1.36 1.34
CA MET A 14 12.12 -1.41 -0.11
C MET A 14 13.44 -0.72 -0.43
N ALA A 15 14.15 -1.12 -1.49
CA ALA A 15 15.48 -0.57 -1.79
C ALA A 15 15.46 0.94 -2.11
N ARG A 16 14.40 1.42 -2.78
CA ARG A 16 14.28 2.78 -3.30
C ARG A 16 12.83 3.27 -3.27
N PRO A 17 12.57 4.59 -3.26
CA PRO A 17 11.24 5.14 -3.48
C PRO A 17 10.68 4.76 -4.85
N PRO A 18 9.34 4.73 -5.00
CA PRO A 18 8.73 4.44 -6.29
C PRO A 18 8.92 5.65 -7.23
N ALA A 19 8.97 5.40 -8.53
CA ALA A 19 9.13 6.46 -9.52
C ALA A 19 7.88 7.38 -9.62
N GLU A 20 6.72 6.84 -9.26
CA GLU A 20 5.44 7.54 -9.18
C GLU A 20 4.54 6.87 -8.13
N VAL A 21 3.49 7.56 -7.70
CA VAL A 21 2.42 6.98 -6.88
C VAL A 21 1.07 7.07 -7.59
N GLY A 22 0.29 6.01 -7.50
CA GLY A 22 -1.06 5.94 -8.03
C GLY A 22 -2.09 6.49 -7.05
N LYS A 23 -2.93 7.42 -7.50
CA LYS A 23 -4.08 7.92 -6.77
C LYS A 23 -5.36 7.45 -7.46
N CYS A 24 -5.95 6.39 -6.93
CA CYS A 24 -7.13 5.78 -7.52
C CYS A 24 -8.43 6.34 -6.91
N ASN A 25 -9.37 6.71 -7.78
CA ASN A 25 -10.66 7.27 -7.38
C ASN A 25 -11.76 6.21 -7.14
N CYS A 26 -11.46 4.91 -7.25
CA CYS A 26 -12.45 3.85 -7.01
C CYS A 26 -13.03 3.92 -5.59
N SER A 27 -14.18 3.27 -5.40
CA SER A 27 -14.97 3.41 -4.17
C SER A 27 -14.18 3.13 -2.88
N ILE A 28 -13.28 2.16 -2.88
CA ILE A 28 -12.46 1.81 -1.71
C ILE A 28 -11.21 2.70 -1.59
N CYS A 29 -10.47 2.91 -2.69
CA CYS A 29 -9.22 3.69 -2.69
C CYS A 29 -9.45 5.15 -2.29
N ARG A 30 -10.54 5.79 -2.76
CA ARG A 30 -10.86 7.16 -2.35
C ARG A 30 -11.18 7.29 -0.85
N ARG A 31 -11.66 6.22 -0.21
CA ARG A 31 -11.97 6.19 1.24
C ARG A 31 -10.73 5.90 2.08
N TYR A 32 -9.80 5.10 1.56
CA TYR A 32 -8.48 4.94 2.15
C TYR A 32 -7.57 6.15 1.96
N ALA A 33 -7.90 7.00 0.97
CA ALA A 33 -7.13 8.19 0.59
C ALA A 33 -5.65 7.87 0.35
N ALA A 34 -5.34 6.66 -0.09
CA ALA A 34 -3.97 6.16 -0.23
C ALA A 34 -3.29 6.68 -1.50
N LEU A 35 -1.97 6.85 -1.42
CA LEU A 35 -1.09 7.03 -2.57
C LEU A 35 -0.29 5.74 -2.74
N TRP A 36 -0.56 4.97 -3.79
CA TRP A 36 -0.02 3.63 -3.96
C TRP A 36 1.33 3.66 -4.70
N GLY A 37 2.41 3.28 -4.02
CA GLY A 37 3.68 2.95 -4.67
C GLY A 37 3.69 1.48 -5.05
N TYR A 38 3.99 1.16 -6.31
CA TYR A 38 3.89 -0.20 -6.86
C TYR A 38 5.26 -0.88 -6.92
N TYR A 39 5.32 -2.13 -6.47
CA TYR A 39 6.53 -2.95 -6.42
C TYR A 39 6.21 -4.40 -6.78
N SER A 40 7.21 -5.15 -7.23
CA SER A 40 7.10 -6.61 -7.23
C SER A 40 7.27 -7.17 -5.80
N PRO A 41 6.73 -8.36 -5.49
CA PRO A 41 6.85 -8.95 -4.16
C PRO A 41 8.29 -9.09 -3.66
N GLU A 42 9.25 -9.37 -4.54
CA GLU A 42 10.67 -9.49 -4.19
C GLU A 42 11.36 -8.16 -3.89
N GLU A 43 10.77 -7.02 -4.27
CA GLU A 43 11.29 -5.68 -3.95
C GLU A 43 10.86 -5.20 -2.55
N VAL A 44 9.98 -5.92 -1.85
CA VAL A 44 9.38 -5.50 -0.58
C VAL A 44 9.54 -6.54 0.52
N GLU A 45 10.11 -6.12 1.65
CA GLU A 45 10.07 -6.89 2.89
C GLU A 45 8.98 -6.34 3.82
N ILE A 46 8.12 -7.23 4.33
CA ILE A 46 7.01 -6.88 5.23
C ILE A 46 7.26 -7.53 6.59
N GLY A 47 7.50 -6.68 7.60
CA GLY A 47 7.78 -7.08 8.98
C GLY A 47 6.67 -6.68 9.95
N PHE A 48 6.59 -7.41 11.07
CA PHE A 48 5.65 -7.14 12.16
C PHE A 48 6.36 -7.20 13.51
N GLU A 49 6.26 -6.14 14.31
CA GLU A 49 6.89 -6.08 15.65
C GLU A 49 6.07 -6.83 16.72
N LYS A 50 4.74 -6.84 16.62
CA LYS A 50 3.85 -7.46 17.62
C LYS A 50 2.86 -8.43 16.97
N GLU A 51 1.97 -7.92 16.13
CA GLU A 51 0.91 -8.70 15.50
C GLU A 51 0.91 -8.54 13.98
N LYS A 52 0.50 -9.60 13.27
CA LYS A 52 0.31 -9.54 11.82
C LYS A 52 -0.81 -8.54 11.47
N SER A 53 -0.71 -7.94 10.28
CA SER A 53 -1.81 -7.16 9.71
C SER A 53 -3.04 -8.05 9.49
N VAL A 54 -4.22 -7.44 9.53
CA VAL A 54 -5.45 -8.04 9.02
C VAL A 54 -5.75 -7.47 7.64
N PHE A 55 -6.42 -8.23 6.78
CA PHE A 55 -6.75 -7.78 5.43
C PHE A 55 -8.26 -7.80 5.16
N TYR A 56 -8.65 -7.04 4.14
CA TYR A 56 -10.01 -7.00 3.62
C TYR A 56 -9.99 -7.21 2.11
N ILE A 57 -10.86 -8.10 1.61
CA ILE A 57 -11.05 -8.38 0.19
C ILE A 57 -12.46 -7.94 -0.21
N TRP A 58 -12.57 -7.29 -1.37
CA TRP A 58 -13.83 -6.80 -1.93
C TRP A 58 -13.86 -6.96 -3.45
N GLY A 59 -15.03 -6.79 -4.07
CA GLY A 59 -15.18 -6.72 -5.52
C GLY A 59 -14.88 -8.04 -6.22
N ASP A 60 -14.09 -7.96 -7.30
CA ASP A 60 -13.53 -9.09 -8.06
C ASP A 60 -12.69 -10.07 -7.21
N ARG A 61 -12.27 -9.62 -6.02
CA ARG A 61 -11.42 -10.34 -5.07
C ARG A 61 -9.98 -10.50 -5.56
N GLU A 62 -9.52 -9.56 -6.40
CA GLU A 62 -8.15 -9.53 -6.89
C GLU A 62 -7.17 -8.91 -5.90
N LEU A 63 -7.65 -8.15 -4.90
CA LEU A 63 -6.80 -7.42 -3.97
C LEU A 63 -7.12 -7.76 -2.51
N GLU A 64 -6.06 -7.98 -1.72
CA GLU A 64 -6.07 -8.03 -0.27
C GLU A 64 -5.56 -6.69 0.28
N PHE A 65 -6.44 -5.86 0.86
CA PHE A 65 -6.05 -4.60 1.47
C PHE A 65 -5.65 -4.81 2.94
N HIS A 66 -4.37 -4.71 3.25
CA HIS A 66 -3.81 -4.95 4.58
C HIS A 66 -3.79 -3.69 5.43
N ARG A 67 -4.29 -3.82 6.66
CA ARG A 67 -4.23 -2.78 7.70
C ARG A 67 -3.59 -3.29 8.97
N CYS A 68 -2.93 -2.39 9.68
CA CYS A 68 -2.41 -2.70 11.00
C CYS A 68 -3.57 -2.99 11.96
N ASN A 69 -3.53 -4.14 12.65
CA ASN A 69 -4.56 -4.52 13.61
C ASN A 69 -4.60 -3.61 14.86
N LEU A 70 -3.53 -2.85 15.11
CA LEU A 70 -3.38 -2.00 16.29
C LEU A 70 -3.76 -0.53 16.05
N CYS A 71 -3.34 0.08 14.95
CA CYS A 71 -3.64 1.50 14.66
C CYS A 71 -4.63 1.72 13.50
N GLY A 72 -5.02 0.66 12.78
CA GLY A 72 -5.98 0.75 11.68
C GLY A 72 -5.43 1.36 10.38
N CYS A 73 -4.20 1.88 10.35
CA CYS A 73 -3.59 2.37 9.11
C CYS A 73 -3.62 1.29 8.02
N VAL A 74 -4.15 1.63 6.85
CA VAL A 74 -4.05 0.80 5.64
C VAL A 74 -2.65 0.96 5.10
N THR A 75 -1.89 -0.12 5.12
CA THR A 75 -0.44 -0.09 4.91
C THR A 75 -0.04 -0.46 3.50
N HIS A 76 -0.61 -1.53 2.98
CA HIS A 76 -0.34 -2.04 1.65
C HIS A 76 -1.55 -2.82 1.15
N TYR A 77 -1.56 -3.13 -0.14
CA TYR A 77 -2.32 -4.26 -0.65
C TYR A 77 -1.41 -5.23 -1.39
N VAL A 78 -1.83 -6.48 -1.45
CA VAL A 78 -1.23 -7.48 -2.32
C VAL A 78 -2.28 -8.01 -3.29
N THR A 79 -1.85 -8.43 -4.47
CA THR A 79 -2.72 -9.14 -5.42
C THR A 79 -2.94 -10.59 -4.97
N THR A 80 -4.14 -11.11 -5.21
CA THR A 80 -4.48 -12.51 -5.01
C THR A 80 -4.19 -13.31 -6.29
N PRO A 81 -4.25 -14.66 -6.26
CA PRO A 81 -4.09 -15.49 -7.45
C PRO A 81 -5.14 -15.26 -8.56
N LYS A 82 -6.17 -14.44 -8.30
CA LYS A 82 -7.15 -14.04 -9.33
C LYS A 82 -6.63 -12.92 -10.22
N CYS A 83 -5.68 -12.13 -9.74
CA CYS A 83 -5.04 -11.10 -10.54
C CYS A 83 -3.94 -11.74 -11.40
N PRO A 84 -3.84 -11.44 -12.70
CA PRO A 84 -2.78 -11.98 -13.56
C PRO A 84 -1.36 -11.57 -13.17
N GLY A 85 -1.21 -10.47 -12.43
CA GLY A 85 0.09 -9.94 -11.99
C GLY A 85 0.26 -10.04 -10.48
N GLU A 86 1.50 -10.26 -10.04
CA GLU A 86 1.89 -10.20 -8.64
C GLU A 86 2.41 -8.81 -8.30
N ILE A 87 1.67 -8.08 -7.47
CA ILE A 87 1.98 -6.70 -7.10
C ILE A 87 1.84 -6.54 -5.59
N VAL A 88 2.81 -5.86 -4.99
CA VAL A 88 2.68 -5.26 -3.65
C VAL A 88 2.62 -3.75 -3.81
N ALA A 89 1.52 -3.14 -3.36
CA ALA A 89 1.36 -1.70 -3.41
C ALA A 89 1.36 -1.11 -2.00
N ILE A 90 2.25 -0.15 -1.75
CA ILE A 90 2.48 0.45 -0.44
C ILE A 90 1.82 1.82 -0.37
N ASN A 91 1.12 2.10 0.74
CA ASN A 91 0.51 3.40 0.97
C ASN A 91 1.59 4.44 1.38
N MET A 92 2.03 5.23 0.40
CA MET A 92 3.10 6.22 0.53
C MET A 92 2.70 7.44 1.36
N ASN A 93 1.44 7.59 1.77
CA ASN A 93 1.08 8.61 2.77
C ASN A 93 1.72 8.39 4.15
N MET A 94 2.29 7.21 4.38
CA MET A 94 3.08 6.93 5.60
C MET A 94 4.56 7.27 5.44
N ALA A 95 5.03 7.63 4.24
CA ALA A 95 6.41 8.05 4.02
C ALA A 95 6.68 9.44 4.62
N PRO A 96 7.96 9.78 4.89
CA PRO A 96 8.36 11.15 5.23
C PRO A 96 7.84 12.16 4.20
N LEU A 97 7.36 13.32 4.67
CA LEU A 97 6.70 14.32 3.81
C LEU A 97 7.62 14.90 2.73
N ASP A 98 8.90 15.05 3.05
CA ASP A 98 9.94 15.50 2.11
C ASP A 98 10.16 14.49 0.99
N VAL A 99 10.17 13.19 1.30
CA VAL A 99 10.22 12.12 0.28
C VAL A 99 8.95 12.15 -0.57
N LEU A 100 7.78 12.16 0.07
CA LEU A 100 6.49 12.11 -0.63
C LEU A 100 6.30 13.31 -1.58
N ALA A 101 6.72 14.51 -1.19
CA ALA A 101 6.61 15.73 -1.99
C ALA A 101 7.43 15.68 -3.30
N THR A 102 8.41 14.77 -3.40
CA THR A 102 9.24 14.62 -4.61
C THR A 102 8.71 13.58 -5.59
N ILE A 103 7.72 12.77 -5.20
CA ILE A 103 7.23 11.67 -6.02
C ILE A 103 6.03 12.15 -6.86
N PRO A 104 6.07 12.02 -8.20
CA PRO A 104 4.95 12.34 -9.07
C PRO A 104 3.69 11.52 -8.74
N VAL A 105 2.52 12.16 -8.85
CA VAL A 105 1.22 11.51 -8.66
C VAL A 105 0.58 11.20 -10.01
N ARG A 106 0.25 9.93 -10.25
CA ARG A 106 -0.56 9.48 -11.39
C ARG A 106 -2.01 9.25 -10.94
N GLU A 107 -2.94 9.99 -11.52
CA GLU A 107 -4.37 9.79 -11.30
C GLU A 107 -4.84 8.50 -12.00
N ILE A 108 -5.63 7.69 -11.30
CA ILE A 108 -6.17 6.41 -11.80
C ILE A 108 -7.69 6.48 -11.72
N HIS A 109 -8.33 6.29 -12.87
CA HIS A 109 -9.79 6.22 -13.00
C HIS A 109 -10.25 4.77 -12.85
N GLY A 110 -10.53 4.36 -11.61
CA GLY A 110 -11.06 3.03 -11.29
C GLY A 110 -12.51 3.06 -10.78
N ALA A 111 -13.15 4.22 -10.85
CA ALA A 111 -14.58 4.38 -10.61
C ALA A 111 -15.30 4.27 -11.96
N ASP A 112 -15.59 3.03 -12.37
CA ASP A 112 -16.59 2.70 -13.39
C ASP A 112 -17.84 2.12 -12.71
#